data_AF-A0A2Z6NN44-F1
#
_entry.id   AF-A0A2Z6NN44-F1
#
_cell.length_a   1.000
_cell.length_b   1.000
_cell.length_c   1.000
_cell.angle_alpha   90.00
_cell.angle_beta   90.00
_cell.angle_gamma   90.00
#
_symmetry.space_group_name_H-M   'P 1'
#
loop_
_entity.id
_entity.type
_entity.pdbx_description
1 polymer ?
#
loop_
_entity_poly.entity_id
_entity_poly.type
_entity_poly.pdbx_seq_one_letter_code
_entity_poly.pdbx_strand_id
1 'polypeptide(L)' 'MKKEDTVKLISSDGFEFIVDKEAAMVSQTIRNMLTSPGSFAERQHGEVTFPEISTTILEKICQYFYWHLEFA' A
#
# COMPACT_ATOMS: atom_id res chain seq x y z
N MET A 1 7.80 -12.81 -10.13
CA MET A 1 7.47 -11.88 -9.03
C MET A 1 7.30 -12.71 -7.77
N LYS A 2 8.17 -12.55 -6.78
CA LYS A 2 7.99 -13.25 -5.49
C LYS A 2 6.87 -12.55 -4.73
N LYS A 3 6.02 -13.31 -4.04
CA LYS A 3 4.91 -12.78 -3.22
C LYS A 3 5.35 -11.78 -2.14
N GLU A 4 6.65 -11.73 -1.84
CA GLU A 4 7.27 -10.89 -0.81
C GLU A 4 7.55 -9.44 -1.26
N ASP A 5 7.45 -9.14 -2.58
CA ASP A 5 7.80 -7.84 -3.17
C ASP A 5 6.58 -6.94 -3.44
N THR A 6 5.37 -7.38 -3.12
CA THR A 6 4.14 -6.60 -3.33
C THR A 6 3.35 -6.44 -2.04
N VAL A 7 2.63 -5.34 -1.91
CA VAL A 7 1.69 -5.07 -0.82
C VAL A 7 0.29 -4.89 -1.37
N LYS A 8 -0.71 -5.21 -0.54
CA LYS A 8 -2.12 -5.06 -0.86
C LYS A 8 -2.67 -3.83 -0.15
N LEU A 9 -3.26 -2.91 -0.91
CA LEU A 9 -3.95 -1.74 -0.38
C LEU A 9 -5.45 -1.91 -0.61
N ILE A 10 -6.25 -1.89 0.44
CA ILE A 10 -7.69 -2.16 0.39
C ILE A 10 -8.45 -0.84 0.59
N SER A 11 -9.32 -0.48 -0.34
CA SER A 11 -10.15 0.72 -0.26
C SER A 11 -11.31 0.57 0.74
N SER A 12 -12.01 1.67 1.02
CA SER A 12 -13.23 1.68 1.85
C SER A 12 -14.34 0.80 1.28
N ASP A 13 -14.35 0.61 -0.05
CA ASP A 13 -15.33 -0.23 -0.75
C ASP A 13 -14.92 -1.71 -0.77
N GLY A 14 -13.76 -2.05 -0.18
CA GLY A 14 -13.20 -3.40 -0.16
C GLY A 14 -12.44 -3.80 -1.43
N PHE A 15 -12.16 -2.85 -2.33
CA PHE A 15 -11.38 -3.15 -3.54
C PHE A 15 -9.89 -3.28 -3.20
N GLU A 16 -9.25 -4.32 -3.75
CA GLU A 16 -7.87 -4.68 -3.46
C GLU A 16 -6.92 -4.23 -4.58
N PHE A 17 -5.99 -3.34 -4.27
CA PHE A 17 -4.90 -2.95 -5.16
C PHE A 17 -3.62 -3.69 -4.78
N ILE A 18 -3.01 -4.37 -5.75
CA ILE A 18 -1.69 -4.98 -5.58
C ILE A 18 -0.64 -4.03 -6.17
N VAL A 19 0.27 -3.58 -5.33
CA VAL A 19 1.31 -2.60 -5.68
C VAL A 19 2.67 -3.10 -5.25
N ASP A 20 3.71 -2.75 -6.01
CA ASP A 20 5.09 -3.05 -5.63
C ASP A 20 5.42 -2.38 -4.30
N LYS A 21 6.09 -3.14 -3.43
CA LYS A 21 6.43 -2.70 -2.09
C LYS A 21 7.33 -1.46 -2.14
N GLU A 22 8.28 -1.41 -3.07
CA GLU A 22 9.14 -0.24 -3.25
C GLU A 22 8.35 1.02 -3.59
N ALA A 23 7.36 0.92 -4.49
CA ALA A 23 6.47 2.03 -4.83
C ALA A 23 5.62 2.44 -3.63
N ALA A 24 4.98 1.49 -2.93
CA ALA A 24 4.16 1.82 -1.76
C ALA A 24 4.97 2.45 -0.60
N MET A 25 6.25 2.09 -0.47
CA MET A 25 7.18 2.59 0.55
C MET A 25 7.61 4.04 0.32
N VAL A 26 7.27 4.68 -0.81
CA VAL A 26 7.45 6.14 -0.98
C VAL A 26 6.57 6.93 0.01
N SER A 27 5.45 6.34 0.43
CA SER A 27 4.61 6.89 1.51
C SER A 27 5.17 6.51 2.88
N GLN A 28 5.59 7.51 3.64
CA GLN A 28 6.04 7.31 5.04
C GLN A 28 4.95 6.71 5.92
N THR A 29 3.68 7.10 5.69
CA THR A 29 2.54 6.56 6.43
C THR A 29 2.37 5.07 6.17
N ILE A 30 2.40 4.64 4.91
CA ILE A 30 2.27 3.23 4.53
C ILE A 30 3.46 2.43 5.02
N ARG A 31 4.68 2.99 4.90
CA ARG A 31 5.88 2.40 5.49
C ARG A 31 5.69 2.15 6.98
N ASN A 32 5.26 3.16 7.73
CA ASN A 32 5.04 3.02 9.17
C ASN A 32 3.97 1.96 9.49
N MET A 33 2.86 1.92 8.75
CA MET A 33 1.82 0.90 8.93
C MET A 33 2.38 -0.52 8.71
N LEU A 34 3.16 -0.72 7.65
CA LEU A 34 3.77 -2.01 7.34
C LEU A 34 4.93 -2.38 8.28
N THR A 35 5.65 -1.41 8.84
CA THR A 35 6.83 -1.64 9.68
C THR A 35 6.56 -1.49 11.18
N SER A 36 5.36 -1.11 11.62
CA SER A 36 5.09 -0.88 13.05
C SER A 36 5.09 -2.19 13.85
N PRO A 37 5.80 -2.27 14.99
CA PRO A 37 5.93 -3.50 15.79
C PRO A 37 4.66 -3.96 16.50
N GLY A 38 3.60 -3.14 16.54
CA GLY A 38 2.34 -3.45 17.21
C GLY A 38 1.33 -4.26 16.40
N SER A 39 1.48 -4.33 15.07
CA SER A 39 0.52 -4.99 14.17
C SER A 39 1.14 -6.20 13.48
N PHE A 40 1.18 -7.31 14.21
CA PHE A 40 1.78 -8.57 13.73
C PHE A 40 0.98 -9.22 12.58
N ALA A 41 -0.31 -8.92 12.47
CA ALA A 41 -1.19 -9.45 11.42
C ALA A 41 -0.93 -8.78 10.05
N GLU A 42 -0.76 -7.45 10.01
CA GLU A 42 -0.51 -6.70 8.77
C GLU A 42 0.87 -7.01 8.17
N ARG A 43 1.87 -7.30 9.01
CA ARG A 43 3.22 -7.68 8.58
C ARG A 43 3.31 -9.02 7.85
N GLN A 44 2.50 -10.01 8.24
CA GLN A 44 2.58 -11.35 7.63
C GLN A 44 1.98 -11.40 6.23
N HIS A 45 1.01 -10.53 5.95
CA HIS A 45 0.30 -10.52 4.67
C HIS A 45 0.67 -9.34 3.77
N GLY A 46 1.28 -8.27 4.31
CA GLY A 46 1.60 -7.07 3.55
C GLY A 46 0.35 -6.32 3.11
N GLU A 47 -0.68 -6.30 3.95
CA GLU A 47 -1.99 -5.75 3.63
C GLU A 47 -2.27 -4.50 4.48
N VAL A 48 -2.81 -3.46 3.87
CA VAL A 48 -3.19 -2.20 4.53
C VAL A 48 -4.60 -1.82 4.09
N THR A 49 -5.48 -1.58 5.05
CA THR A 49 -6.87 -1.20 4.78
C THR A 49 -7.08 0.29 5.05
N PHE A 50 -7.72 0.97 4.10
CA PHE A 50 -8.06 2.39 4.17
C PHE A 50 -9.58 2.56 4.27
N PRO A 51 -10.16 2.57 5.48
CA PRO A 51 -11.62 2.61 5.67
C PRO A 51 -12.26 3.92 5.20
N GLU A 52 -11.48 4.98 5.01
CA GLU A 52 -11.96 6.32 4.64
C GLU A 52 -11.59 6.71 3.19
N ILE A 53 -10.85 5.88 2.45
CA ILE A 53 -10.39 6.19 1.10
C ILE A 53 -11.14 5.35 0.08
N SER A 54 -11.93 6.01 -0.77
CA SER A 54 -12.67 5.35 -1.84
C SER A 54 -11.73 4.76 -2.89
N THR A 55 -12.24 3.76 -3.62
CA THR A 55 -11.49 3.05 -4.67
C THR A 55 -10.89 3.99 -5.71
N THR A 56 -11.66 4.98 -6.17
CA THR A 56 -11.21 5.96 -7.17
C THR A 56 -10.04 6.82 -6.68
N ILE A 57 -10.03 7.18 -5.40
CA ILE A 57 -8.96 7.97 -4.81
C ILE A 57 -7.73 7.10 -4.57
N LEU A 58 -7.93 5.89 -4.05
CA LEU A 58 -6.82 4.95 -3.81
C LEU A 58 -6.11 4.56 -5.12
N GLU A 59 -6.84 4.43 -6.22
CA GLU A 59 -6.26 4.23 -7.56
C GLU A 59 -5.29 5.36 -7.94
N LYS A 60 -5.69 6.62 -7.74
CA LYS A 60 -4.85 7.79 -8.05
C LYS A 60 -3.63 7.86 -7.14
N ILE A 61 -3.78 7.47 -5.88
CA ILE A 61 -2.67 7.35 -4.93
C ILE A 61 -1.67 6.28 -5.41
N CYS A 62 -2.16 5.11 -5.86
CA CYS A 62 -1.30 4.06 -6.41
C CYS A 62 -0.55 4.52 -7.66
N GLN A 63 -1.22 5.24 -8.58
CA GLN A 63 -0.59 5.84 -9.75
C GLN A 63 0.51 6.84 -9.35
N TYR A 64 0.24 7.66 -8.33
CA TYR A 64 1.22 8.60 -7.79
C TYR A 64 2.45 7.89 -7.20
N PHE A 65 2.29 6.74 -6.56
CA PHE A 65 3.44 6.00 -6.00
C PHE A 65 4.46 5.61 -7.07
N TYR A 66 4.01 5.06 -8.20
CA TYR A 66 4.91 4.71 -9.29
C TYR A 66 5.51 5.94 -9.97
N TRP A 67 4.70 6.99 -10.17
CA TRP A 67 5.22 8.25 -10.70
C TRP A 67 6.31 8.84 -9.78
N HIS A 68 6.10 8.83 -8.46
CA HIS A 68 7.08 9.32 -7.51
C HIS A 68 8.34 8.45 -7.50
N LEU A 69 8.20 7.13 -7.52
CA LEU A 69 9.35 6.21 -7.56
C LEU A 69 10.22 6.41 -8.81
N GLU A 70 9.62 6.76 -9.95
CA GLU A 70 10.33 6.94 -11.22
C GLU A 70 10.93 8.34 -11.39
N PHE A 71 10.29 9.38 -10.83
CA PHE A 71 10.62 10.78 -11.15
C PHE A 71 11.02 11.69 -9.97
N ALA A 72 10.93 11.24 -8.71
CA ALA A 72 11.27 12.04 -7.52
C ALA A 72 12.52 11.51 -6.79
#